data_AF-A0A916RA05-F1
#
_entry.id   AF-A0A916RA05-F1
#
_cell.length_a   1.000
_cell.length_b   1.000
_cell.length_c   1.000
_cell.angle_alpha   90.00
_cell.angle_beta   90.00
_cell.angle_gamma   90.00
#
_symmetry.space_group_name_H-M   'P 1'
#
loop_
_entity.id
_entity.type
_entity.pdbx_description
1 polymer ?
#
loop_
_entity_poly.entity_id
_entity_poly.type
_entity_poly.pdbx_seq_one_letter_code
_entity_poly.pdbx_strand_id
1 'polypeptide(L)' 'MLSEGEYISAKIDENGVIKSKVFPGLWLAVKSLIEGNLAEVLNVLQQGLSSSEHQDFVNQLHS' A
#
# COMPACT_ATOMS: atom_id res chain seq x y z
N MET A 1 1.80 6.11 9.41
CA MET A 1 1.75 7.10 10.50
C MET A 1 1.09 6.45 11.69
N LEU A 2 1.70 6.57 12.87
CA LEU A 2 1.19 6.06 14.14
C LEU A 2 0.11 7.03 14.65
N SER A 3 -1.14 6.59 14.66
CA SER A 3 -2.14 7.09 15.60
C SER A 3 -2.43 5.96 16.58
N GLU A 4 -2.19 6.22 17.87
CA GLU A 4 -2.74 5.47 19.00
C GLU A 4 -2.42 3.96 19.12
N GLY A 5 -1.29 3.49 18.59
CA GLY A 5 -0.81 2.13 18.92
C GLY A 5 -1.70 0.98 18.46
N GLU A 6 -2.80 1.25 17.74
CA GLU A 6 -3.60 0.23 17.06
C GLU A 6 -3.00 -0.03 15.68
N TYR A 7 -2.45 -1.23 15.52
CA TYR A 7 -2.18 -1.80 14.21
C TYR A 7 -3.53 -1.95 13.50
N ILE A 8 -3.97 -0.91 12.77
CA ILE A 8 -5.10 -1.05 11.87
C ILE A 8 -4.64 -2.05 10.82
N SER A 9 -5.08 -3.30 10.98
CA SER A 9 -4.92 -4.35 9.99
C SER A 9 -5.63 -3.87 8.73
N ALA A 10 -4.85 -3.26 7.84
CA ALA A 10 -5.27 -2.96 6.48
C ALA A 10 -5.87 -4.26 5.94
N LYS A 11 -7.14 -4.22 5.53
CA LYS A 11 -7.83 -5.40 5.01
C LYS A 11 -6.92 -6.01 3.95
N ILE A 12 -6.49 -7.24 4.21
CA ILE A 12 -5.72 -8.02 3.25
C ILE A 12 -6.68 -8.28 2.11
N ASP A 13 -6.35 -7.75 0.94
CA ASP A 13 -7.08 -8.00 -0.30
C ASP A 13 -6.98 -9.50 -0.63
N GLU A 14 -7.85 -10.02 -1.50
CA GLU A 14 -7.90 -11.47 -1.80
C GLU A 14 -6.57 -12.02 -2.33
N ASN A 15 -5.71 -11.11 -2.82
CA ASN A 15 -4.35 -11.37 -3.29
C ASN A 15 -3.26 -11.32 -2.20
N GLY A 16 -3.60 -11.17 -0.93
CA GLY A 16 -2.59 -11.08 0.15
C GLY A 16 -1.91 -9.71 0.24
N VAL A 17 -2.52 -8.68 -0.34
CA VAL A 17 -1.96 -7.32 -0.43
C VAL A 17 -2.64 -6.39 0.57
N ILE A 18 -1.85 -5.66 1.36
CA ILE A 18 -2.35 -4.59 2.22
C ILE A 18 -2.24 -3.24 1.51
N LYS A 19 -3.33 -2.47 1.54
CA LYS A 19 -3.39 -1.12 0.96
C LYS A 19 -3.36 -0.09 2.09
N SER A 20 -2.43 0.86 2.03
CA SER A 20 -2.36 1.94 3.01
C SER A 20 -3.47 2.96 2.79
N LYS A 21 -4.21 3.28 3.85
CA LYS A 21 -5.23 4.34 3.83
C LYS A 21 -4.63 5.75 3.97
N VAL A 22 -3.44 5.86 4.56
CA VAL A 22 -2.74 7.14 4.78
C VAL A 22 -1.94 7.54 3.54
N PHE A 23 -1.48 6.55 2.78
CA PHE A 23 -0.75 6.75 1.53
C PHE A 23 -1.45 5.96 0.41
N PRO A 24 -2.42 6.59 -0.27
CA PRO A 24 -3.08 5.99 -1.43
C PRO A 24 -2.05 5.56 -2.48
N GLY A 25 -2.12 4.31 -2.89
CA GLY A 25 -1.15 3.67 -3.79
C GLY A 25 0.04 2.96 -3.12
N LEU A 26 0.24 3.11 -1.80
CA LEU A 26 1.21 2.30 -1.07
C LEU A 26 0.60 0.93 -0.77
N TRP A 27 0.90 -0.03 -1.65
CA TRP A 27 0.45 -1.41 -1.54
C TRP A 27 1.62 -2.32 -1.18
N LEU A 28 1.40 -3.27 -0.28
CA LEU A 28 2.44 -4.20 0.16
C LEU A 28 1.91 -5.63 0.14
N ALA A 29 2.63 -6.54 -0.52
CA ALA A 29 2.33 -7.97 -0.46
C ALA A 29 2.81 -8.54 0.88
N VAL A 30 1.88 -8.94 1.75
CA VAL A 30 2.19 -9.42 3.11
C VAL A 30 3.03 -10.69 3.05
N LYS A 31 2.66 -11.61 2.15
CA LYS A 31 3.39 -12.87 1.96
C LYS A 31 4.84 -12.62 1.52
N SER A 32 5.03 -11.74 0.53
CA SER A 32 6.35 -11.40 0.01
C SER A 32 7.19 -10.61 1.02
N LEU A 33 6.58 -9.79 1.88
CA LEU A 33 7.26 -9.15 3.00
C LEU A 33 7.80 -10.17 4.00
N ILE A 34 7.00 -11.19 4.35
CA ILE A 34 7.40 -12.26 5.27
C ILE A 34 8.48 -13.15 4.62
N GLU A 35 8.35 -13.44 3.33
CA GLU A 35 9.31 -14.24 2.56
C GLU A 35 10.60 -13.46 2.20
N GLY A 36 10.65 -12.14 2.48
CA GLY A 36 11.78 -11.28 2.09
C GLY A 36 11.88 -11.03 0.57
N ASN A 37 10.83 -11.35 -0.18
CA ASN A 37 10.76 -11.16 -1.62
C ASN A 37 10.39 -9.70 -1.94
N LEU A 38 11.40 -8.83 -1.89
CA LEU A 38 11.24 -7.40 -2.20
C LEU A 38 10.82 -7.15 -3.66
N ALA A 39 11.14 -8.05 -4.60
CA ALA A 39 10.75 -7.88 -6.00
C ALA A 39 9.23 -7.87 -6.16
N GLU A 40 8.54 -8.81 -5.51
CA GLU A 40 7.08 -8.85 -5.50
C GLU A 40 6.47 -7.68 -4.72
N VAL A 41 7.09 -7.28 -3.61
CA VAL A 41 6.65 -6.08 -2.88
C VAL A 41 6.71 -4.84 -3.78
N LEU A 42 7.79 -4.67 -4.54
CA LEU A 42 7.97 -3.55 -5.48
C LEU A 42 7.02 -3.63 -6.68
N ASN A 43 6.74 -4.83 -7.18
CA ASN A 43 5.78 -5.05 -8.25
C ASN A 43 4.37 -4.61 -7.85
N VAL A 44 3.91 -5.07 -6.68
CA VAL A 44 2.62 -4.68 -6.10
C VAL A 44 2.58 -3.20 -5.78
N LEU A 45 3.69 -2.63 -5.28
CA LEU A 45 3.80 -1.20 -5.04
C LEU A 45 3.62 -0.40 -6.34
N GLN A 46 4.26 -0.80 -7.44
CA GLN A 46 4.10 -0.13 -8.74
C GLN A 46 2.66 -0.16 -9.25
N GLN A 47 1.94 -1.26 -9.03
CA GLN A 47 0.52 -1.35 -9.37
C GLN A 47 -0.31 -0.36 -8.55
N GLY A 48 -0.01 -0.22 -7.26
CA GLY A 48 -0.68 0.75 -6.39
C GLY A 48 -0.38 2.20 -6.79
N LEU A 49 0.87 2.52 -7.10
CA LEU A 49 1.26 3.85 -7.59
C LEU A 49 0.64 4.19 -8.95
N SER A 50 0.34 3.17 -9.77
CA SER A 50 -0.34 3.35 -11.06
C SER A 50 -1.86 3.40 -10.91
N SER A 51 -2.40 3.24 -9.70
CA SER A 51 -3.84 3.28 -9.46
C SER A 51 -4.36 4.72 -9.43
N SER A 52 -5.63 4.88 -9.79
CA SER A 52 -6.31 6.18 -9.76
C SER A 52 -6.27 6.83 -8.38
N GLU A 53 -6.31 6.02 -7.31
CA GLU A 53 -6.24 6.51 -5.92
C GLU A 53 -4.92 7.24 -5.63
N HIS A 54 -3.80 6.75 -6.19
CA HIS A 54 -2.52 7.42 -6.07
C HIS A 54 -2.50 8.72 -6.87
N GLN A 55 -3.04 8.68 -8.10
CA GLN A 55 -3.09 9.86 -8.96
C GLN A 55 -3.92 10.99 -8.34
N ASP A 56 -5.06 10.65 -7.72
CA ASP A 56 -5.90 11.59 -6.98
C ASP A 56 -5.17 12.16 -5.75
N PHE A 57 -4.42 11.33 -5.03
CA PHE A 57 -3.61 11.77 -3.89
C PHE A 57 -2.48 12.73 -4.31
N VAL A 58 -1.77 12.45 -5.41
CA VAL A 58 -0.73 13.33 -5.97
C VAL A 58 -1.34 14.67 -6.38
N ASN A 59 -2.51 14.64 -7.02
CA ASN A 59 -3.24 15.86 -7.37
C ASN A 59 -3.62 16.68 -6.13
N GLN A 60 -4.02 16.03 -5.03
CA GLN A 60 -4.36 16.69 -3.77
C GLN A 60 -3.14 17.35 -3.09
N LEU A 61 -1.96 16.74 -3.18
CA LEU A 61 -0.72 17.28 -2.59
C LEU A 61 -0.13 18.47 -3.36
N HIS A 62 -0.52 18.67 -4.62
CA HIS A 62 -0.06 19.78 -5.46
C HIS A 62 -0.91 21.06 -5.34
N SER A 63 -1.93 21.10 -4.46
CA SER A 63 -2.72 22.31 -4.13
C SER A 63 -2.26 22.99 -2.84
#